data_AF-A0A948WMK0-F1
#
_entry.id   AF-A0A948WMK0-F1
#
_cell.length_a   1.000
_cell.length_b   1.000
_cell.length_c   1.000
_cell.angle_alpha   90.00
_cell.angle_beta   90.00
_cell.angle_gamma   90.00
#
_symmetry.space_group_name_H-M   'P 1'
#
loop_
_entity.id
_entity.type
_entity.pdbx_description
1 polymer ?
#
loop_
_entity_poly.entity_id
_entity_poly.type
_entity_poly.pdbx_seq_one_letter_code
_entity_poly.pdbx_strand_id
1 'polypeptide(L)'
;MIVRNTRLLAECQSIIDEAGLPAHTVQFGAKGCITWAPQQIRNYRDYKATDFDLAFAQWIHGINRGVLLPPGLDEQWLISMMHTEADAMFYAEVFSDFVASLTR
;
A
#
# COMPACT_ATOMS: atom_id res chain seq x y z
N MET A 1 -13.03 7.60 -8.96
CA MET A 1 -11.79 6.80 -9.10
C MET A 1 -10.56 7.53 -8.58
N ILE A 2 -10.05 8.58 -9.26
CA ILE A 2 -8.79 9.25 -8.86
C ILE A 2 -8.88 9.88 -7.46
N VAL A 3 -9.93 10.66 -7.17
CA VAL A 3 -10.11 11.28 -5.84
C VAL A 3 -10.13 10.23 -4.71
N ARG A 4 -10.77 9.09 -4.95
CA ARG A 4 -10.80 7.97 -4.00
C ARG A 4 -9.42 7.36 -3.80
N ASN A 5 -8.66 7.17 -4.88
CA ASN A 5 -7.28 6.72 -4.80
C ASN A 5 -6.42 7.69 -3.99
N THR A 6 -6.57 9.00 -4.21
CA THR A 6 -5.86 10.03 -3.45
C THR A 6 -6.19 9.96 -1.96
N ARG A 7 -7.45 9.71 -1.58
CA ARG A 7 -7.82 9.47 -0.17
C ARG A 7 -7.17 8.22 0.39
N LEU A 8 -7.26 7.10 -0.34
CA LEU A 8 -6.63 5.84 0.08
C LEU A 8 -5.13 5.98 0.33
N LEU A 9 -4.42 6.62 -0.60
CA LEU A 9 -2.99 6.89 -0.47
C LEU A 9 -2.70 7.79 0.73
N ALA A 10 -3.52 8.81 0.98
CA ALA A 10 -3.35 9.68 2.15
C ALA A 10 -3.52 8.92 3.46
N GLU A 11 -4.53 8.06 3.57
CA GLU A 11 -4.74 7.22 4.77
C GLU A 11 -3.57 6.24 4.98
N CYS A 12 -3.15 5.52 3.93
CA CYS A 12 -1.99 4.63 4.00
C CYS A 12 -0.70 5.39 4.37
N GLN A 13 -0.50 6.62 3.86
CA GLN A 13 0.64 7.44 4.22
C GLN A 13 0.58 7.89 5.68
N SER A 14 -0.59 8.28 6.21
CA SER A 14 -0.76 8.62 7.63
C SER A 14 -0.37 7.45 8.53
N ILE A 15 -0.81 6.22 8.19
CA ILE A 15 -0.46 5.00 8.93
C ILE A 15 1.06 4.77 8.93
N ILE A 16 1.73 4.95 7.79
CA ILE A 16 3.18 4.82 7.67
C ILE A 16 3.90 5.85 8.55
N ASP A 17 3.46 7.12 8.46
CA ASP A 17 4.08 8.25 9.15
C ASP A 17 3.91 8.12 10.67
N GLU A 18 2.72 7.74 11.15
CA GLU A 18 2.41 7.50 12.57
C GLU A 18 3.24 6.36 13.16
N ALA A 19 3.48 5.30 12.37
CA ALA A 19 4.32 4.17 12.78
C ALA A 19 5.83 4.42 12.60
N GLY A 20 6.23 5.52 11.97
CA GLY A 20 7.64 5.83 11.70
C GLY A 20 8.33 4.82 10.77
N LEU A 21 7.58 4.21 9.85
CA LEU A 21 8.09 3.14 8.99
C LEU A 21 8.87 3.69 7.78
N PRO A 22 9.93 3.01 7.31
CA PRO A 22 10.70 3.39 6.13
C PRO A 22 9.96 3.01 4.83
N ALA A 23 8.75 3.53 4.65
CA ALA A 23 7.90 3.27 3.50
C ALA A 23 7.27 4.56 2.99
N HIS A 24 6.70 4.52 1.79
CA HIS A 24 5.93 5.64 1.24
C HIS A 24 4.94 5.16 0.18
N THR A 25 3.91 5.97 -0.03
CA THR A 25 2.92 5.75 -1.08
C THR A 25 3.33 6.41 -2.40
N VAL A 26 2.91 5.81 -3.53
CA VAL A 26 3.13 6.38 -4.87
C VAL A 26 1.81 6.36 -5.65
N GLN A 27 1.49 7.48 -6.29
CA GLN A 27 0.27 7.65 -7.10
C GLN A 27 0.56 7.78 -8.59
N PHE A 28 -0.23 7.11 -9.43
CA PHE A 28 -0.38 7.44 -10.84
C PHE A 28 -1.84 7.33 -11.27
N GLY A 29 -2.56 8.45 -11.29
CA GLY A 29 -3.99 8.49 -11.58
C GLY A 29 -4.81 7.68 -10.57
N ALA A 30 -5.50 6.64 -11.04
CA ALA A 30 -6.27 5.72 -10.20
C ALA A 30 -5.45 4.52 -9.67
N LYS A 31 -4.17 4.41 -10.06
CA LYS A 31 -3.23 3.40 -9.56
C LYS A 31 -2.49 3.93 -8.34
N GLY A 32 -2.26 3.06 -7.38
CA GLY A 32 -1.44 3.35 -6.20
C GLY A 32 -0.60 2.15 -5.80
N CYS A 33 0.45 2.38 -5.01
CA CYS A 33 1.20 1.34 -4.35
C CYS A 33 1.84 1.85 -3.06
N ILE A 34 2.20 0.92 -2.18
CA ILE A 34 3.09 1.17 -1.04
C ILE A 34 4.46 0.61 -1.41
N THR A 35 5.49 1.39 -1.19
CA THR A 35 6.88 0.96 -1.36
C THR A 35 7.58 0.96 -0.03
N TRP A 36 8.12 -0.19 0.36
CA TRP A 36 8.98 -0.36 1.55
C TRP A 36 10.41 0.11 1.26
N ALA A 37 10.56 1.42 1.07
CA ALA A 37 11.85 2.08 0.91
C ALA A 37 11.85 3.45 1.60
N PRO A 38 12.97 3.83 2.26
CA PRO A 38 13.06 5.08 3.01
C PRO A 38 13.17 6.33 2.12
N GLN A 39 13.54 6.17 0.84
CA GLN A 39 13.58 7.27 -0.13
C GLN A 39 12.63 6.99 -1.28
N GLN A 40 12.13 8.08 -1.88
CA GLN A 40 11.24 8.01 -3.02
C GLN A 40 11.88 7.29 -4.20
N ILE A 41 11.17 6.31 -4.75
CA ILE A 41 11.61 5.58 -5.95
C ILE A 41 11.55 6.48 -7.18
N ARG A 42 12.68 6.66 -7.88
CA ARG A 42 12.76 7.45 -9.11
C ARG A 42 13.15 6.63 -10.33
N ASN A 43 13.75 5.48 -10.12
CA ASN A 43 14.18 4.59 -11.18
C ASN A 43 14.16 3.13 -10.72
N TYR A 44 14.41 2.21 -11.66
CA TYR A 44 14.36 0.78 -11.38
C TYR A 44 15.43 0.30 -10.38
N ARG A 45 16.59 0.97 -10.28
CA ARG A 45 17.62 0.63 -9.31
C ARG A 45 17.17 0.94 -7.89
N ASP A 46 16.49 2.07 -7.69
CA ASP A 46 15.89 2.41 -6.41
C ASP A 46 14.82 1.38 -6.04
N TYR A 47 13.95 1.03 -7.00
CA TYR A 47 12.89 0.04 -6.79
C TYR A 47 13.44 -1.32 -6.34
N LYS A 48 14.56 -1.77 -6.93
CA LYS A 48 15.23 -3.01 -6.53
C LYS A 48 15.76 -3.01 -5.10
N ALA A 49 15.89 -1.85 -4.46
CA ALA A 49 16.31 -1.72 -3.08
C ALA A 49 15.13 -1.74 -2.08
N THR A 50 13.89 -1.86 -2.57
CA THR A 50 12.69 -2.06 -1.74
C THR A 50 12.83 -3.34 -0.92
N ASP A 51 12.31 -3.31 0.30
CA ASP A 51 12.14 -4.52 1.10
C ASP A 51 11.00 -5.38 0.53
N PHE A 52 11.39 -6.33 -0.33
CA PHE A 52 10.45 -7.23 -1.00
C PHE A 52 9.89 -8.31 -0.06
N ASP A 53 10.57 -8.62 1.04
CA ASP A 53 10.07 -9.59 2.01
C ASP A 53 8.91 -8.97 2.80
N LEU A 54 9.03 -7.71 3.22
CA LEU A 54 7.93 -6.96 3.82
C LEU A 54 6.78 -6.72 2.84
N ALA A 55 7.08 -6.36 1.59
CA ALA A 55 6.05 -6.20 0.56
C ALA A 55 5.28 -7.50 0.30
N PHE A 56 5.97 -8.65 0.26
CA PHE A 56 5.32 -9.95 0.12
C PHE A 56 4.52 -10.34 1.37
N ALA A 57 5.03 -10.06 2.57
CA ALA A 57 4.31 -10.29 3.82
C ALA A 57 3.02 -9.46 3.90
N GLN A 58 3.05 -8.20 3.45
CA GLN A 58 1.88 -7.33 3.33
C GLN A 58 0.84 -7.97 2.40
N TRP A 59 1.26 -8.47 1.24
CA TRP A 59 0.35 -9.11 0.28
C TRP A 59 -0.30 -10.37 0.86
N ILE A 60 0.49 -11.22 1.53
CA ILE A 60 -0.03 -12.40 2.24
C ILE A 60 -1.00 -11.99 3.35
N HIS A 61 -0.72 -10.91 4.08
CA HIS A 61 -1.60 -10.41 5.12
C HIS A 61 -2.95 -9.94 4.55
N GLY A 62 -2.91 -9.20 3.44
CA GLY A 62 -4.08 -8.67 2.74
C GLY A 62 -4.97 -9.74 2.13
N ILE A 63 -4.39 -10.71 1.40
CA ILE A 63 -5.18 -11.78 0.76
C ILE A 63 -5.94 -12.63 1.78
N ASN A 64 -5.35 -12.86 2.96
CA ASN A 64 -6.00 -13.57 4.07
C ASN A 64 -7.13 -12.78 4.74
N ARG A 65 -7.32 -11.51 4.37
CA ARG A 65 -8.39 -10.61 4.86
C ARG A 65 -9.34 -10.15 3.75
N GLY A 66 -9.29 -10.79 2.59
CA GLY A 66 -10.20 -10.50 1.48
C GLY A 66 -9.75 -9.38 0.54
N VAL A 67 -8.52 -8.90 0.67
CA VAL A 67 -7.91 -7.95 -0.28
C VAL A 67 -7.13 -8.73 -1.33
N LEU A 68 -7.68 -8.85 -2.54
CA LEU A 68 -7.01 -9.50 -3.67
C LEU A 68 -6.36 -8.46 -4.58
N LEU A 69 -5.04 -8.33 -4.49
CA LEU A 69 -4.22 -7.52 -5.37
C LEU A 69 -3.37 -8.40 -6.31
N PRO A 70 -2.88 -7.87 -7.44
CA PRO A 70 -2.02 -8.62 -8.34
C PRO A 70 -0.89 -9.30 -7.56
N PRO A 71 -0.69 -10.62 -7.73
CA PRO A 71 0.40 -11.32 -7.06
C PRO A 71 1.73 -10.78 -7.58
N GLY A 72 2.60 -10.35 -6.69
CA GLY A 72 3.85 -9.71 -7.08
C GLY A 72 4.69 -9.26 -5.90
N LEU A 73 5.89 -8.81 -6.21
CA LEU A 73 6.88 -8.37 -5.24
C LEU A 73 6.57 -6.98 -4.67
N ASP A 74 5.79 -6.15 -5.36
CA ASP A 74 5.33 -4.86 -4.87
C ASP A 74 3.80 -4.82 -4.79
N GLU A 75 3.28 -4.41 -3.65
CA GLU A 75 1.85 -4.32 -3.44
C GLU A 75 1.29 -3.09 -4.16
N GLN A 76 0.52 -3.34 -5.24
CA GLN A 76 -0.06 -2.31 -6.08
C GLN A 76 -1.56 -2.52 -6.24
N TRP A 77 -2.32 -1.43 -6.35
CA TRP A 77 -3.76 -1.47 -6.58
C TRP A 77 -4.18 -0.54 -7.73
N LEU A 78 -5.37 -0.80 -8.25
CA LEU A 78 -6.04 0.05 -9.25
C LEU A 78 -7.50 0.25 -8.86
N ILE A 79 -7.89 1.50 -8.59
CA ILE A 79 -9.26 1.82 -8.22
C ILE A 79 -10.16 1.87 -9.45
N SER A 80 -11.06 0.89 -9.54
CA SER A 80 -12.16 0.85 -10.52
C SER A 80 -13.31 1.80 -10.15
N MET A 81 -14.15 2.16 -11.13
CA MET A 81 -15.36 2.96 -10.94
C MET A 81 -16.37 2.26 -10.02
N MET A 82 -16.37 0.93 -9.99
CA MET A 82 -17.31 0.11 -9.21
C MET A 82 -16.99 0.08 -7.72
N HIS A 83 -15.76 0.39 -7.31
CA HIS A 83 -15.45 0.49 -5.88
C HIS A 83 -16.29 1.62 -5.25
N THR A 84 -16.74 1.40 -4.03
CA THR A 84 -17.26 2.43 -3.13
C THR A 84 -16.10 3.06 -2.35
N GLU A 85 -16.36 4.11 -1.57
CA GLU A 85 -15.35 4.61 -0.62
C GLU A 85 -15.02 3.55 0.44
N ALA A 86 -16.03 2.81 0.92
CA ALA A 86 -15.84 1.75 1.92
C ALA A 86 -14.91 0.65 1.40
N ASP A 87 -15.06 0.21 0.14
CA ASP A 87 -14.17 -0.81 -0.43
C ASP A 87 -12.72 -0.33 -0.49
N ALA A 88 -12.49 0.97 -0.77
CA ALA A 88 -11.15 1.53 -0.77
C ALA A 88 -10.60 1.67 0.65
N MET A 89 -11.38 2.16 1.61
CA MET A 89 -10.91 2.33 3.00
C MET A 89 -10.70 1.00 3.72
N PHE A 90 -11.42 -0.06 3.34
CA PHE A 90 -11.16 -1.41 3.84
C PHE A 90 -9.71 -1.85 3.59
N TYR A 91 -9.11 -1.44 2.47
CA TYR A 91 -7.68 -1.67 2.24
C TYR A 91 -6.80 -0.96 3.26
N ALA A 92 -7.09 0.31 3.59
CA ALA A 92 -6.34 1.06 4.60
C ALA A 92 -6.48 0.43 6.00
N GLU A 93 -7.67 -0.08 6.34
CA GLU A 93 -7.91 -0.80 7.60
C GLU A 93 -7.06 -2.07 7.69
N VAL A 94 -7.04 -2.89 6.62
CA VAL A 94 -6.22 -4.10 6.55
C VAL A 94 -4.72 -3.77 6.59
N PHE A 95 -4.30 -2.69 5.93
CA PHE A 95 -2.92 -2.23 5.99
C PHE A 95 -2.54 -1.74 7.41
N SER A 96 -3.45 -1.06 8.10
CA SER A 96 -3.26 -0.65 9.51
C SER A 96 -3.07 -1.86 10.43
N ASP A 97 -3.87 -2.93 10.26
CA ASP A 97 -3.70 -4.19 11.00
C ASP A 97 -2.33 -4.83 10.74
N PHE A 98 -1.87 -4.82 9.48
CA PHE A 98 -0.52 -5.29 9.14
C PHE A 98 0.55 -4.48 9.85
N VAL A 99 0.49 -3.15 9.78
CA VAL A 99 1.45 -2.24 10.43
C VAL A 99 1.46 -2.42 11.95
N ALA A 100 0.29 -2.61 12.57
CA ALA A 100 0.18 -2.92 13.98
C ALA A 100 0.80 -4.29 14.35
N SER A 101 0.85 -5.24 13.41
CA SER A 101 1.52 -6.53 13.63
C SER A 101 3.05 -6.46 13.52
N LEU A 102 3.60 -5.45 12.82
CA LEU A 102 5.05 -5.22 12.69
C LEU A 102 5.65 -4.48 13.88
N THR A 103 4.84 -3.72 14.60
CA THR A 103 5.27 -2.81 15.69
C THR A 103 4.96 -3.35 17.09
N ARG A 104 4.44 -4.58 17.19
CA ARG A 104 4.21 -5.30 18.45
C ARG A 104 5.45 -5.97 19.00
#